data_AF-A0A2V9ILK5-F1
#
_entry.id   AF-A0A2V9ILK5-F1
#
_cell.length_a   1.000
_cell.length_b   1.000
_cell.length_c   1.000
_cell.angle_alpha   90.00
_cell.angle_beta   90.00
_cell.angle_gamma   90.00
#
_symmetry.space_group_name_H-M   'P 1'
#
loop_
_entity.id
_entity.type
_entity.pdbx_description
1 polymer ?
#
loop_
_entity_poly.entity_id
_entity_poly.type
_entity_poly.pdbx_seq_one_letter_code
_entity_poly.pdbx_strand_id
1 'polypeptide(L)'
;MKTKTKTRTTKAERPFRYFPDDIEYIVEAYGSRARVVQLWRLADGTSDRWIYLARITPYQCTIEYIANRFGGGDYRAKILGDWDPERRCEQYFERVSFAIDGCFRVTDETLARTRSQQQK
;
A
#
# COMPACT_ATOMS: atom_id res chain seq x y z
N MET A 1 -7.06 -8.66 42.58
CA MET A 1 -6.25 -7.89 41.60
C MET A 1 -6.41 -8.53 40.23
N LYS A 2 -7.02 -7.84 39.26
CA LYS A 2 -7.14 -8.35 37.87
C LYS A 2 -5.85 -8.00 37.12
N THR A 3 -5.01 -8.99 36.86
CA THR A 3 -3.85 -8.87 35.98
C THR A 3 -4.34 -8.59 34.55
N LYS A 4 -4.17 -7.34 34.10
CA LYS A 4 -4.33 -7.00 32.68
C LYS A 4 -3.14 -7.59 31.94
N THR A 5 -3.31 -8.76 31.33
CA THR A 5 -2.37 -9.29 30.36
C THR A 5 -2.34 -8.32 29.18
N LYS A 6 -1.29 -7.49 29.11
CA LYS A 6 -0.98 -6.71 27.89
C LYS A 6 -0.71 -7.73 26.79
N THR A 7 -1.68 -7.96 25.92
CA THR A 7 -1.48 -8.71 24.68
C THR A 7 -0.37 -8.00 23.92
N ARG A 8 0.84 -8.56 23.95
CA ARG A 8 1.98 -8.06 23.20
C ARG A 8 1.57 -8.19 21.74
N THR A 9 1.24 -7.07 21.09
CA THR A 9 0.93 -7.04 19.66
C THR A 9 2.17 -7.53 18.93
N THR A 10 2.22 -8.83 18.62
CA THR A 10 3.24 -9.40 17.76
C THR A 10 2.97 -8.84 16.38
N LYS A 11 3.68 -7.76 16.03
CA LYS A 11 3.79 -7.34 14.63
C LYS A 11 4.17 -8.59 13.85
N ALA A 12 3.44 -8.87 12.76
CA ALA A 12 3.78 -9.98 11.90
C ALA A 12 5.25 -9.86 11.50
N GLU A 13 5.97 -10.98 11.56
CA GLU A 13 7.38 -10.99 11.24
C GLU A 13 7.58 -10.58 9.78
N ARG A 14 8.49 -9.62 9.57
CA ARG A 14 8.84 -9.16 8.24
C ARG A 14 9.70 -10.23 7.58
N PRO A 15 9.33 -10.72 6.38
CA PRO A 15 10.19 -11.64 5.66
C PRO A 15 11.51 -10.94 5.29
N PHE A 16 12.61 -11.70 5.30
CA PHE A 16 13.89 -11.23 4.79
C PHE A 16 13.79 -10.97 3.28
N ARG A 17 14.42 -9.89 2.79
CA ARG A 17 14.39 -9.49 1.37
C ARG A 17 15.63 -8.71 0.95
N TYR A 18 16.05 -8.92 -0.30
CA TYR A 18 17.22 -8.26 -0.90
C TYR A 18 16.94 -6.86 -1.44
N PHE A 19 15.70 -6.62 -1.89
CA PHE A 19 15.27 -5.34 -2.43
C PHE A 19 14.28 -4.69 -1.45
N PRO A 20 14.71 -3.69 -0.66
CA PRO A 20 13.90 -3.15 0.43
C PRO A 20 12.69 -2.36 -0.03
N ASP A 21 12.69 -1.88 -1.28
CA ASP A 21 11.67 -0.98 -1.83
C ASP A 21 10.95 -1.56 -3.07
N ASP A 22 11.32 -2.77 -3.52
CA ASP A 22 10.64 -3.42 -4.64
C ASP A 22 9.32 -4.04 -4.19
N ILE A 23 8.23 -3.35 -4.48
CA ILE A 23 6.90 -3.70 -3.98
C ILE A 23 6.44 -5.10 -4.42
N GLU A 24 6.85 -5.58 -5.59
CA GLU A 24 6.47 -6.90 -6.09
C GLU A 24 7.09 -7.99 -5.22
N TYR A 25 8.42 -7.96 -5.05
CA TYR A 25 9.13 -8.90 -4.19
C TYR A 25 8.66 -8.83 -2.75
N ILE A 26 8.34 -7.64 -2.25
CA ILE A 26 7.87 -7.48 -0.88
C ILE A 26 6.52 -8.17 -0.68
N VAL A 27 5.57 -7.92 -1.58
CA VAL A 27 4.23 -8.52 -1.52
C VAL A 27 4.33 -10.04 -1.70
N GLU A 28 5.16 -10.51 -2.63
CA GLU A 28 5.41 -11.94 -2.86
C GLU A 28 6.01 -12.62 -1.62
N ALA A 29 6.93 -11.97 -0.91
CA ALA A 29 7.55 -12.52 0.30
C ALA A 29 6.55 -12.70 1.47
N TYR A 30 5.43 -11.97 1.47
CA TYR A 30 4.33 -12.26 2.39
C TYR A 30 3.48 -13.46 1.94
N GLY A 31 3.52 -13.81 0.65
CA GLY A 31 2.83 -14.95 0.06
C GLY A 31 1.32 -14.88 0.30
N SER A 32 0.73 -16.04 0.58
CA SER A 32 -0.71 -16.17 0.86
C SER A 32 -1.19 -15.41 2.09
N ARG A 33 -0.28 -14.90 2.94
CA ARG A 33 -0.63 -14.09 4.10
C ARG A 33 -1.05 -12.68 3.70
N ALA A 34 -0.53 -12.13 2.60
CA ALA A 34 -0.99 -10.86 2.07
C ALA A 34 -2.36 -11.05 1.41
N ARG A 35 -3.32 -10.20 1.77
CA ARG A 35 -4.70 -10.26 1.24
C ARG A 35 -5.09 -9.00 0.48
N VAL A 36 -4.60 -7.85 0.94
CA VAL A 36 -4.96 -6.55 0.36
C VAL A 36 -3.73 -5.66 0.34
N VAL A 37 -3.56 -4.93 -0.77
CA VAL A 37 -2.64 -3.80 -0.85
C VAL A 37 -3.46 -2.52 -1.02
N GLN A 38 -3.31 -1.60 -0.07
CA GLN A 38 -3.84 -0.25 -0.21
C GLN A 38 -2.77 0.63 -0.84
N LEU A 39 -3.14 1.36 -1.88
CA LEU A 39 -2.23 2.21 -2.65
C LEU A 39 -2.55 3.69 -2.50
N TRP A 40 -1.50 4.47 -2.35
CA TRP A 40 -1.50 5.92 -2.45
C TRP A 40 -0.41 6.36 -3.43
N ARG A 41 -0.65 7.50 -4.08
CA ARG A 41 0.34 8.20 -4.89
C ARG A 41 0.56 9.60 -4.35
N LEU A 42 1.79 10.09 -4.36
CA LEU A 42 2.08 11.49 -4.05
C LEU A 42 1.43 12.37 -5.13
N ALA A 43 0.75 13.43 -4.70
CA ALA A 43 0.20 14.40 -5.63
C ALA A 43 1.35 15.14 -6.34
N ASP A 44 1.21 15.40 -7.64
CA ASP A 44 2.21 16.18 -8.38
C ASP A 44 2.26 17.62 -7.81
N GLY A 45 3.47 18.18 -7.68
CA GLY A 45 3.70 19.54 -7.19
C GLY A 45 4.43 19.61 -5.84
N THR A 46 4.31 20.74 -5.13
CA THR A 46 5.05 21.03 -3.88
C THR A 46 4.34 20.57 -2.60
N SER A 47 3.19 19.89 -2.72
CA SER A 47 2.46 19.39 -1.55
C SER A 47 2.87 17.95 -1.22
N ASP A 48 3.34 17.69 0.00
CA ASP A 48 3.62 16.35 0.58
C ASP A 48 2.35 15.48 0.77
N ARG A 49 1.37 15.61 -0.12
CA ARG A 49 0.03 15.06 0.02
C ARG A 49 -0.11 13.75 -0.73
N TRP A 50 -0.49 12.71 0.00
CA TRP A 50 -0.74 11.38 -0.53
C TRP A 50 -2.21 11.20 -0.92
N ILE A 51 -2.47 10.93 -2.19
CA ILE A 51 -3.81 10.66 -2.75
C ILE A 51 -4.08 9.17 -2.64
N TYR A 52 -5.18 8.80 -1.97
CA TYR A 52 -5.60 7.40 -1.95
C TYR A 52 -6.09 7.00 -3.34
N LEU A 53 -5.51 5.92 -3.87
CA LEU A 53 -5.85 5.39 -5.18
C LEU A 53 -6.81 4.23 -5.05
N ALA A 54 -6.37 3.10 -4.51
CA ALA A 54 -7.17 1.89 -4.57
C ALA A 54 -6.82 0.90 -3.46
N ARG A 55 -7.72 -0.07 -3.33
CA ARG A 55 -7.44 -1.38 -2.74
C ARG A 55 -7.32 -2.36 -3.89
N ILE A 56 -6.19 -3.05 -3.97
CA ILE A 56 -5.91 -4.06 -4.99
C ILE A 56 -5.54 -5.38 -4.33
N THR A 57 -5.63 -6.47 -5.09
CA THR A 57 -5.14 -7.77 -4.63
C THR A 57 -3.62 -7.83 -4.71
N PRO A 58 -2.96 -8.72 -3.94
CA PRO A 58 -1.52 -8.96 -4.06
C PRO A 58 -1.08 -9.27 -5.51
N TYR A 59 -1.88 -10.05 -6.27
CA TYR A 59 -1.60 -10.38 -7.67
C TYR A 59 -1.65 -9.18 -8.62
N GLN A 60 -2.39 -8.14 -8.28
CA GLN A 60 -2.44 -6.89 -9.04
C GLN A 60 -1.30 -5.93 -8.65
N CYS A 61 -0.52 -6.25 -7.62
CA CYS A 61 0.50 -5.36 -7.09
C CYS A 61 1.81 -5.47 -7.88
N THR A 62 1.72 -5.28 -9.20
CA THR A 62 2.87 -5.20 -10.10
C THR A 62 3.09 -3.75 -10.56
N ILE A 63 4.34 -3.39 -10.80
CA ILE A 63 4.74 -2.10 -11.36
C ILE A 63 4.01 -1.88 -12.68
N GLU A 64 3.92 -2.89 -13.56
CA GLU A 64 3.21 -2.77 -14.83
C GLU A 64 1.72 -2.46 -14.64
N TYR A 65 1.02 -3.18 -13.77
CA TYR A 65 -0.40 -2.95 -13.53
C TYR A 65 -0.64 -1.56 -12.91
N ILE A 66 0.16 -1.18 -11.92
CA ILE A 66 0.05 0.10 -11.23
C ILE A 66 0.36 1.25 -12.19
N ALA A 67 1.44 1.14 -12.98
CA ALA A 67 1.84 2.14 -13.96
C ALA A 67 0.78 2.35 -15.06
N ASN A 68 0.25 1.26 -15.63
CA ASN A 68 -0.76 1.33 -16.67
C ASN A 68 -2.08 1.93 -16.17
N ARG A 69 -2.44 1.66 -14.92
CA ARG A 69 -3.70 2.12 -14.35
C ARG A 69 -3.63 3.52 -13.75
N PHE A 70 -2.50 3.89 -13.14
CA PHE A 70 -2.39 5.11 -12.34
C PHE A 70 -1.29 6.08 -12.80
N GLY A 71 -0.35 5.64 -13.64
CA GLY A 71 0.79 6.40 -14.14
C GLY A 71 2.05 6.24 -13.31
N GLY A 72 3.09 7.02 -13.64
CA GLY A 72 4.35 7.09 -12.91
C GLY A 72 4.27 7.96 -11.65
N GLY A 73 5.38 8.03 -10.92
CA GLY A 73 5.56 8.89 -9.74
C GLY A 73 5.83 8.12 -8.45
N ASP A 74 5.74 8.83 -7.32
CA ASP A 74 5.98 8.26 -6.00
C ASP A 74 4.74 7.60 -5.43
N TYR A 75 4.90 6.37 -4.96
CA TYR A 75 3.85 5.53 -4.42
C TYR A 75 4.14 5.13 -2.98
N ARG A 76 3.05 4.80 -2.29
CA ARG A 76 3.05 4.22 -0.97
C ARG A 76 2.03 3.10 -0.94
N ALA A 77 2.45 1.93 -0.50
CA ALA A 77 1.60 0.78 -0.27
C ALA A 77 1.48 0.49 1.22
N LYS A 78 0.29 0.07 1.66
CA LYS A 78 0.13 -0.71 2.90
C LYS A 78 -0.24 -2.13 2.54
N ILE A 79 0.50 -3.09 3.09
CA ILE A 79 0.27 -4.51 2.92
C ILE A 79 -0.49 -5.02 4.13
N LEU A 80 -1.65 -5.62 3.87
CA LEU A 80 -2.60 -6.06 4.87
C LEU A 80 -2.89 -7.55 4.69
N GLY A 81 -2.98 -8.27 5.80
CA GLY A 81 -3.36 -9.67 5.88
C GLY A 81 -4.86 -9.87 6.08
N ASP A 82 -5.22 -10.96 6.75
CA ASP A 82 -6.61 -11.32 7.00
C ASP A 82 -7.35 -10.27 7.86
N TRP A 83 -8.67 -10.25 7.73
CA TRP A 83 -9.54 -9.46 8.60
C TRP A 83 -9.54 -10.03 10.01
N ASP A 84 -9.18 -9.21 11.00
CA ASP A 84 -9.29 -9.52 12.41
C ASP A 84 -10.69 -9.07 12.91
N PRO A 85 -11.60 -10.01 13.24
CA PRO A 85 -12.95 -9.66 13.66
C PRO A 85 -13.00 -9.00 15.04
N GLU A 86 -12.04 -9.28 15.93
CA GLU A 86 -11.99 -8.71 17.27
C GLU A 86 -11.59 -7.23 17.20
N ARG A 87 -10.61 -6.92 16.34
CA ARG A 87 -10.12 -5.55 16.15
C ARG A 87 -10.91 -4.76 15.12
N ARG A 88 -11.75 -5.45 14.33
CA ARG A 88 -12.51 -4.90 13.21
C ARG A 88 -11.60 -4.16 12.22
N CYS A 89 -10.44 -4.75 11.92
CA CYS A 89 -9.51 -4.24 10.92
C CYS A 89 -8.69 -5.38 10.31
N GLU A 90 -8.08 -5.15 9.15
CA GLU A 90 -7.11 -6.10 8.61
C GLU A 90 -5.81 -6.10 9.43
N GLN A 91 -5.17 -7.26 9.50
CA GLN A 91 -3.85 -7.39 10.09
C GLN A 91 -2.85 -6.53 9.31
N TYR A 92 -2.28 -5.53 9.96
CA TYR A 92 -1.26 -4.69 9.34
C TYR A 92 0.11 -5.40 9.35
N PHE A 93 0.73 -5.51 8.17
CA PHE A 93 2.10 -6.01 8.05
C PHE A 93 3.11 -4.86 7.95
N GLU A 94 3.05 -4.12 6.84
CA GLU A 94 4.04 -3.10 6.54
C GLU A 94 3.51 -2.00 5.63
N ARG A 95 4.20 -0.86 5.65
CA ARG A 95 4.06 0.23 4.70
C ARG A 95 5.36 0.40 3.95
N VAL A 96 5.28 0.41 2.63
CA VAL A 96 6.39 0.52 1.69
C VAL A 96 6.20 1.79 0.87
N SER A 97 7.30 2.50 0.57
CA SER A 97 7.31 3.55 -0.43
C SER A 97 8.14 3.08 -1.62
N PHE A 98 7.72 3.39 -2.84
CA PHE A 98 8.41 2.98 -4.06
C PHE A 98 8.12 4.00 -5.16
N ALA A 99 8.97 4.06 -6.19
CA ALA A 99 8.80 4.95 -7.32
C ALA A 99 8.57 4.15 -8.61
N ILE A 100 7.68 4.65 -9.45
CA ILE A 100 7.50 4.17 -10.82
C ILE A 100 7.99 5.29 -11.75
N ASP A 101 8.70 4.92 -12.82
CA ASP A 101 9.24 5.86 -13.81
C ASP A 101 8.18 6.90 -14.25
N GLY A 102 8.57 8.17 -14.26
CA GLY A 102 7.71 9.30 -14.65
C GLY A 102 7.34 9.33 -16.14
N CYS A 103 7.92 8.47 -16.98
CA CYS A 103 7.53 8.34 -18.38
C CYS A 103 6.09 7.83 -18.56
N PHE A 104 5.55 7.12 -17.57
CA PHE A 104 4.14 6.72 -17.55
C PHE A 104 3.26 7.92 -17.22
N ARG A 105 2.49 8.39 -18.21
CA ARG A 105 1.57 9.52 -18.03
C ARG A 105 0.53 9.21 -16.93
N VAL A 106 0.26 10.19 -16.07
CA VAL A 106 -0.82 10.12 -15.09
C VAL A 106 -2.16 9.92 -15.80
N THR A 107 -2.91 8.92 -15.36
CA THR A 107 -4.18 8.54 -15.98
C THR A 107 -5.34 9.42 -15.53
N ASP A 108 -6.42 9.44 -16.31
CA ASP A 108 -7.63 10.18 -15.97
C ASP A 108 -8.26 9.69 -14.65
N GLU A 109 -8.12 8.39 -14.33
CA GLU A 109 -8.56 7.84 -13.03
C GLU A 109 -7.80 8.51 -11.87
N THR A 110 -6.47 8.62 -11.96
CA THR A 110 -5.65 9.28 -10.94
C THR A 110 -5.98 10.77 -10.81
N LEU A 111 -6.18 11.45 -11.94
CA LEU A 111 -6.56 12.87 -11.94
C LEU A 111 -7.93 13.09 -11.30
N ALA A 112 -8.92 12.25 -11.63
CA ALA A 112 -10.25 12.31 -11.03
C ALA A 112 -10.20 12.09 -9.50
N ARG A 113 -9.45 11.07 -9.04
CA ARG A 113 -9.26 10.80 -7.60
C ARG A 113 -8.58 11.96 -6.87
N THR A 114 -7.62 12.61 -7.52
CA THR A 114 -6.91 13.77 -6.97
C THR A 114 -7.84 14.96 -6.79
N ARG A 115 -8.66 15.28 -7.81
CA ARG A 115 -9.66 16.36 -7.75
C ARG A 115 -10.69 16.13 -6.65
N SER A 116 -11.24 14.91 -6.55
CA SER A 116 -12.23 14.56 -5.52
C SER A 116 -11.69 14.63 -4.10
N GLN A 117 -10.38 14.47 -3.92
CA GLN A 117 -9.71 14.56 -2.62
C GLN A 117 -9.13 15.96 -2.32
N GLN A 118 -9.16 16.88 -3.29
CA GLN A 118 -8.89 18.31 -3.05
C GLN A 118 -10.10 19.06 -2.49
N GLN A 119 -11.30 18.55 -2.73
CA GLN A 119 -12.56 19.18 -2.32
C GLN A 119 -13.01 18.78 -0.91
N LYS A 120 -12.21 18.00 -0.19
CA LYS A 120 -12.46 17.55 1.19
C LYS A 120 -11.48 18.21 2.14
#